data_AF-A0AA92U0U5-F1
#
_entry.id   AF-A0AA92U0U5-F1
#
_cell.length_a   1.000
_cell.length_b   1.000
_cell.length_c   1.000
_cell.angle_alpha   90.00
_cell.angle_beta   90.00
_cell.angle_gamma   90.00
#
_symmetry.space_group_name_H-M   'P 1'
#
loop_
_entity.id
_entity.type
_entity.pdbx_description
1 polymer ?
#
loop_
_entity_poly.entity_id
_entity_poly.type
_entity_poly.pdbx_seq_one_letter_code
_entity_poly.pdbx_strand_id
1 'polypeptide(L)'
;MNRNQAKEFYPILQAFAEGRVIECRTKPSAVKGTDVPNDWTEMKEIEYWNNVEYRIKPEPTYRPFANAEECWQEMLKHQPFGWIHVTDDNLYHNIIMLAPELGCHEAYIRIGNCTVRGLEETFRIATFADGQPFGVKIKEG
;
A
#
# COMPACT_ATOMS: atom_id res chain seq x y z
N MET A 1 -2.17 -20.88 -25.84
CA MET A 1 -1.02 -20.88 -24.90
C MET A 1 -0.20 -22.16 -25.07
N ASN A 2 1.12 -22.08 -25.23
CA ASN A 2 2.05 -23.23 -25.20
C ASN A 2 2.55 -23.51 -23.77
N ARG A 3 3.34 -24.58 -23.57
CA ARG A 3 3.83 -24.98 -22.23
C ARG A 3 4.65 -23.90 -21.51
N ASN A 4 5.46 -23.11 -22.24
CA ASN A 4 6.26 -22.05 -21.63
C ASN A 4 5.40 -20.84 -21.26
N GLN A 5 4.50 -20.43 -22.15
CA GLN A 5 3.51 -19.38 -21.85
C GLN A 5 2.62 -19.77 -20.67
N ALA A 6 2.27 -21.06 -20.53
CA ALA A 6 1.51 -21.55 -19.39
C ALA A 6 2.26 -21.43 -18.08
N LYS A 7 3.58 -21.68 -18.08
CA LYS A 7 4.42 -21.47 -16.89
C LYS A 7 4.51 -20.00 -16.49
N GLU A 8 4.60 -19.10 -17.47
CA GLU A 8 4.63 -17.65 -17.21
C GLU A 8 3.28 -17.11 -16.72
N PHE A 9 2.17 -17.65 -17.23
CA PHE A 9 0.82 -17.22 -16.85
C PHE A 9 0.33 -17.85 -15.54
N TYR A 10 0.90 -19.00 -15.15
CA TYR A 10 0.49 -19.74 -13.95
C TYR A 10 0.50 -18.90 -12.65
N PRO A 11 1.54 -18.09 -12.35
CA PRO A 11 1.52 -17.20 -11.17
C PRO A 11 0.35 -16.21 -11.14
N ILE A 12 -0.08 -15.71 -12.31
CA ILE A 12 -1.24 -14.80 -12.42
C ILE A 12 -2.53 -15.55 -12.07
N LEU A 13 -2.71 -16.76 -12.62
CA LEU A 13 -3.87 -17.61 -12.30
C LEU A 13 -3.91 -17.99 -10.82
N GLN A 14 -2.77 -18.31 -10.22
CA GLN A 14 -2.68 -18.61 -8.80
C GLN A 14 -3.07 -17.39 -7.95
N ALA A 15 -2.52 -16.20 -8.26
CA ALA A 15 -2.84 -14.97 -7.55
C ALA A 15 -4.33 -14.61 -7.68
N PHE A 16 -4.93 -14.81 -8.86
CA PHE A 16 -6.37 -14.62 -9.08
C PHE A 16 -7.20 -15.58 -8.22
N ALA A 17 -6.82 -16.86 -8.14
CA ALA A 17 -7.49 -17.85 -7.30
C ALA A 17 -7.37 -17.54 -5.79
N GLU A 18 -6.29 -16.88 -5.38
CA GLU A 18 -6.08 -16.37 -4.01
C GLU A 18 -6.84 -15.06 -3.73
N GLY A 19 -7.57 -14.53 -4.71
CA GLY A 19 -8.36 -13.29 -4.57
C GLY A 19 -7.54 -12.01 -4.73
N ARG A 20 -6.30 -12.08 -5.22
CA ARG A 20 -5.51 -10.88 -5.52
C ARG A 20 -6.02 -10.19 -6.77
N VAL A 21 -5.94 -8.87 -6.78
CA VAL A 21 -6.37 -8.06 -7.93
C VAL A 21 -5.37 -8.25 -9.08
N ILE A 22 -5.88 -8.61 -10.26
CA ILE A 22 -5.10 -8.71 -11.49
C ILE A 22 -5.41 -7.50 -12.37
N GLU A 23 -4.37 -6.93 -12.96
CA GLU A 23 -4.50 -5.87 -13.97
C GLU A 23 -4.00 -6.36 -15.32
N CYS A 24 -4.63 -5.89 -16.38
CA CYS A 24 -4.21 -6.15 -17.75
C CYS A 24 -4.08 -4.86 -18.58
N ARG A 25 -3.28 -4.93 -19.64
CA ARG A 25 -3.19 -3.88 -20.66
C ARG A 25 -2.78 -4.46 -22.01
N THR A 26 -3.11 -3.76 -23.09
CA THR A 26 -2.61 -4.08 -24.43
C THR A 26 -1.08 -4.01 -24.46
N LYS A 27 -0.42 -5.02 -25.05
CA LYS A 27 1.03 -5.00 -25.26
C LYS A 27 1.44 -3.74 -26.04
N PRO A 28 2.51 -3.04 -25.65
CA PRO A 28 2.97 -1.84 -26.37
C PRO A 28 3.27 -2.11 -27.86
N SER A 29 3.65 -3.35 -28.19
CA SER A 29 3.94 -3.80 -29.56
C SER A 29 2.71 -4.24 -30.36
N ALA A 30 1.53 -4.37 -29.74
CA ALA A 30 0.29 -4.74 -30.41
C ALA A 30 -0.45 -3.50 -30.90
N VAL A 31 -1.22 -3.65 -31.99
CA VAL A 31 -2.15 -2.60 -32.44
C VAL A 31 -3.20 -2.40 -31.34
N LYS A 32 -3.38 -1.14 -30.92
CA LYS A 32 -4.37 -0.77 -29.91
C LYS A 32 -5.77 -1.15 -30.40
N GLY A 33 -6.43 -2.07 -29.69
CA GLY A 33 -7.81 -2.47 -29.94
C GLY A 33 -8.79 -1.69 -29.07
N THR A 34 -10.09 -1.86 -29.32
CA THR A 34 -11.17 -1.33 -28.46
C THR A 34 -11.43 -2.21 -27.23
N ASP A 35 -11.06 -3.49 -27.33
CA ASP A 35 -11.56 -4.52 -26.40
C ASP A 35 -10.64 -4.72 -25.19
N VAL A 36 -9.41 -4.18 -25.25
CA VAL A 36 -8.41 -4.28 -24.17
C VAL A 36 -7.93 -2.88 -23.79
N PRO A 37 -7.89 -2.55 -22.49
CA PRO A 37 -7.38 -1.27 -22.01
C PRO A 37 -5.95 -0.97 -22.48
N ASN A 38 -5.66 0.30 -22.76
CA ASN A 38 -4.30 0.75 -23.09
C ASN A 38 -3.43 0.94 -21.83
N ASP A 39 -4.06 1.30 -20.72
CA ASP A 39 -3.44 1.44 -19.40
C ASP A 39 -3.81 0.26 -18.50
N TRP A 40 -3.01 0.02 -17.46
CA TRP A 40 -3.28 -1.03 -16.48
C TRP A 40 -4.67 -0.85 -15.88
N THR A 41 -5.51 -1.85 -16.09
CA THR A 41 -6.89 -1.84 -15.65
C THR A 41 -7.23 -3.16 -15.00
N GLU A 42 -7.97 -3.09 -13.90
CA GLU A 42 -8.42 -4.25 -13.13
C GLU A 42 -9.30 -5.17 -13.98
N MET A 43 -9.00 -6.47 -13.93
CA MET A 43 -9.68 -7.52 -14.67
C MET A 43 -10.55 -8.35 -13.72
N LYS A 44 -11.87 -8.42 -13.99
CA LYS A 44 -12.82 -9.15 -13.13
C LYS A 44 -12.94 -10.64 -13.47
N GLU A 45 -12.65 -11.01 -14.70
CA GLU A 45 -12.67 -12.39 -15.21
C GLU A 45 -11.37 -12.63 -15.95
N ILE A 46 -10.72 -13.78 -15.76
CA ILE A 46 -9.40 -14.03 -16.34
C ILE A 46 -9.51 -14.84 -17.65
N GLU A 47 -9.10 -14.21 -18.75
CA GLU A 47 -8.93 -14.83 -20.06
C GLU A 47 -7.49 -14.68 -20.51
N TYR A 48 -6.97 -15.65 -21.27
CA TYR A 48 -5.62 -15.57 -21.85
C TYR A 48 -5.67 -14.99 -23.27
N TRP A 49 -5.05 -13.83 -23.46
CA TRP A 49 -4.93 -13.15 -24.74
C TRP A 49 -3.47 -12.91 -25.11
N ASN A 50 -3.08 -13.29 -26.33
CA ASN A 50 -1.68 -13.21 -26.78
C ASN A 50 -1.15 -11.76 -26.90
N ASN A 51 -2.03 -10.79 -27.11
CA ASN A 51 -1.73 -9.37 -27.30
C ASN A 51 -1.79 -8.54 -26.01
N VAL A 52 -1.89 -9.20 -24.85
CA VAL A 52 -2.12 -8.55 -23.55
C VAL A 52 -1.02 -8.90 -22.56
N GLU A 53 -0.67 -7.94 -21.72
CA GLU A 53 0.19 -8.12 -20.56
C GLU A 53 -0.69 -8.21 -19.31
N TYR A 54 -0.28 -9.07 -18.37
CA TYR A 54 -0.95 -9.26 -17.10
C TYR A 54 0.03 -8.99 -15.99
N ARG A 55 -0.46 -8.40 -14.90
CA ARG A 55 0.28 -8.31 -13.65
C ARG A 55 -0.65 -8.51 -12.47
N ILE A 56 -0.08 -9.00 -11.38
CA ILE A 56 -0.72 -8.82 -10.07
C ILE A 56 -0.63 -7.33 -9.77
N LYS A 57 -1.76 -6.71 -9.42
CA LYS A 57 -1.81 -5.31 -9.02
C LYS A 57 -0.79 -5.11 -7.90
N PRO A 58 0.20 -4.23 -8.07
CA PRO A 58 1.16 -4.00 -7.03
C PRO A 58 0.45 -3.47 -5.79
N GLU A 59 0.67 -4.13 -4.65
CA GLU A 59 0.22 -3.58 -3.39
C GLU A 59 1.05 -2.34 -3.08
N PRO A 60 0.41 -1.22 -2.68
CA PRO A 60 1.16 -0.05 -2.28
C PRO A 60 2.10 -0.42 -1.13
N THR A 61 3.40 -0.22 -1.34
CA THR A 61 4.39 -0.41 -0.29
C THR A 61 4.49 0.87 0.53
N TYR A 62 4.70 0.72 1.84
CA TYR A 62 4.83 1.84 2.77
C TYR A 62 6.15 1.71 3.51
N ARG A 63 6.70 2.85 3.93
CA ARG A 63 7.84 2.93 4.84
C ARG A 63 7.50 3.78 6.07
N PRO A 64 8.25 3.65 7.18
CA PRO A 64 8.14 4.59 8.28
C PRO A 64 8.51 6.02 7.86
N PHE A 65 8.07 6.97 8.67
CA PHE A 65 8.40 8.38 8.52
C PHE A 65 9.88 8.63 8.81
N ALA A 66 10.50 9.49 8.01
CA ALA A 66 11.89 9.90 8.17
C ALA A 66 12.09 10.87 9.34
N ASN A 67 11.07 11.63 9.72
CA ASN A 67 11.07 12.55 10.85
C ASN A 67 9.65 12.99 11.22
N ALA A 68 9.53 13.79 12.29
CA ALA A 68 8.24 14.33 12.75
C ALA A 68 7.55 15.24 11.71
N GLU A 69 8.28 16.02 10.93
CA GLU A 69 7.65 16.90 9.92
C GLU A 69 6.96 16.07 8.83
N GLU A 70 7.63 15.03 8.32
CA GLU A 70 7.03 14.11 7.34
C GLU A 70 5.78 13.41 7.91
N CYS A 71 5.83 12.98 9.18
CA CYS A 71 4.68 12.40 9.86
C CYS A 71 3.51 13.40 9.97
N TRP A 72 3.80 14.65 10.35
CA TRP A 72 2.78 15.70 10.45
C TRP A 72 2.11 16.00 9.11
N GLN A 73 2.91 16.15 8.04
CA GLN A 73 2.40 16.41 6.70
C GLN A 73 1.59 15.25 6.14
N GLU A 74 1.95 14.00 6.45
CA GLU A 74 1.13 12.86 6.05
C GLU A 74 -0.19 12.81 6.84
N MET A 75 -0.15 12.99 8.18
CA MET A 75 -1.35 13.00 9.02
C MET A 75 -2.41 14.00 8.55
N LEU A 76 -2.01 15.16 8.02
CA LEU A 76 -2.94 16.17 7.47
C LEU A 76 -3.80 15.65 6.31
N LYS A 77 -3.39 14.57 5.65
CA LYS A 77 -4.11 13.93 4.54
C LYS A 77 -5.17 12.93 5.01
N HIS A 78 -5.11 12.51 6.27
CA HIS A 78 -5.95 11.45 6.83
C HIS A 78 -7.07 12.01 7.71
N GLN A 79 -8.20 11.31 7.76
CA GLN A 79 -9.35 11.68 8.59
C GLN A 79 -9.84 10.49 9.43
N PRO A 80 -10.20 10.71 10.71
CA PRO A 80 -10.03 11.96 11.47
C PRO A 80 -8.55 12.26 11.78
N PHE A 81 -8.19 13.55 11.75
CA PHE A 81 -6.83 14.02 11.98
C PHE A 81 -6.25 13.53 13.32
N GLY A 82 -5.03 12.97 13.28
CA GLY A 82 -4.30 12.50 14.46
C GLY A 82 -4.86 11.22 15.09
N TRP A 83 -5.79 10.53 14.46
CA TRP A 83 -6.29 9.24 14.94
C TRP A 83 -5.66 8.06 14.20
N ILE A 84 -5.28 7.06 14.98
CA ILE A 84 -4.71 5.80 14.50
C ILE A 84 -5.46 4.63 15.12
N HIS A 85 -5.44 3.50 14.44
CA HIS A 85 -5.89 2.21 14.94
C HIS A 85 -4.66 1.34 15.21
N VAL A 86 -4.53 0.84 16.44
CA VAL A 86 -3.41 -0.01 16.84
C VAL A 86 -3.86 -1.47 16.80
N THR A 87 -3.16 -2.29 16.03
CA THR A 87 -3.56 -3.67 15.74
C THR A 87 -3.48 -4.58 16.98
N ASP A 88 -2.48 -4.35 17.85
CA ASP A 88 -2.21 -5.20 19.01
C ASP A 88 -3.36 -5.20 20.03
N ASP A 89 -3.97 -4.03 20.28
CA ASP A 89 -5.09 -3.88 21.21
C ASP A 89 -6.44 -3.69 20.50
N ASN A 90 -6.42 -3.55 19.17
CA ASN A 90 -7.58 -3.31 18.31
C ASN A 90 -8.39 -2.06 18.72
N LEU A 91 -7.71 -1.01 19.21
CA LEU A 91 -8.33 0.23 19.65
C LEU A 91 -7.92 1.41 18.78
N TYR A 92 -8.82 2.39 18.73
CA TYR A 92 -8.53 3.71 18.17
C TYR A 92 -7.92 4.60 19.24
N HIS A 93 -6.80 5.20 18.90
CA HIS A 93 -6.10 6.13 19.77
C HIS A 93 -5.85 7.46 19.06
N ASN A 94 -5.87 8.54 19.84
CA ASN A 94 -5.45 9.83 19.36
C ASN A 94 -3.96 10.06 19.68
N ILE A 95 -3.24 10.59 18.69
CA ILE A 95 -1.89 11.11 18.84
C ILE A 95 -2.01 12.48 19.51
N ILE A 96 -1.69 12.54 20.80
CA ILE A 96 -1.80 13.76 21.60
C ILE A 96 -0.51 14.59 21.59
N MET A 97 0.59 14.01 21.08
CA MET A 97 1.87 14.69 20.93
C MET A 97 2.69 13.99 19.84
N LEU A 98 3.35 14.80 19.01
CA LEU A 98 4.39 14.39 18.09
C LEU A 98 5.63 15.21 18.42
N ALA A 99 6.71 14.55 18.84
CA ALA A 99 7.96 15.18 19.21
C ALA A 99 8.99 15.00 18.07
N PRO A 100 9.67 16.07 17.64
CA PRO A 100 10.78 15.95 16.72
C PRO A 100 11.98 15.28 17.38
N GLU A 101 12.95 14.88 16.55
CA GLU A 101 14.24 14.39 17.02
C GLU A 101 14.94 15.46 17.87
N LEU A 102 15.43 15.05 19.04
CA LEU A 102 16.14 15.95 19.96
C LEU A 102 17.33 15.23 20.60
N GLY A 103 18.53 15.58 20.12
CA GLY A 103 19.76 14.94 20.56
C GLY A 103 19.80 13.46 20.14
N CYS A 104 19.87 12.55 21.11
CA CYS A 104 19.91 11.11 20.88
C CYS A 104 18.52 10.44 20.81
N HIS A 105 17.44 11.22 20.86
CA HIS A 105 16.07 10.68 20.79
C HIS A 105 15.54 10.81 19.37
N GLU A 106 15.15 9.68 18.78
CA GLU A 106 14.39 9.63 17.53
C GLU A 106 13.02 10.30 17.70
N ALA A 107 12.38 10.68 16.58
CA ALA A 107 11.04 11.23 16.62
C ALA A 107 10.05 10.20 17.18
N TYR A 108 9.14 10.66 18.04
CA TYR A 108 8.19 9.80 18.73
C TYR A 108 6.81 10.45 18.83
N ILE A 109 5.81 9.60 19.02
CA ILE A 109 4.45 10.01 19.31
C ILE A 109 4.02 9.56 20.70
N ARG A 110 3.09 10.31 21.29
CA ARG A 110 2.35 9.86 22.46
C ARG A 110 0.92 9.52 22.06
N ILE A 111 0.54 8.30 22.39
CA ILE A 111 -0.74 7.69 22.06
C ILE A 111 -1.59 7.63 23.34
N GLY A 112 -2.74 8.30 23.34
CA GLY A 112 -3.62 8.37 24.52
C GLY A 112 -2.89 8.87 25.77
N ASN A 113 -3.24 8.34 26.95
CA ASN A 113 -2.77 8.92 28.21
C ASN A 113 -1.35 8.50 28.66
N CYS A 114 -0.70 7.50 28.07
CA CYS A 114 0.54 6.98 28.68
C CYS A 114 1.62 6.46 27.73
N THR A 115 1.31 6.07 26.50
CA THR A 115 2.26 5.29 25.70
C THR A 115 3.06 6.19 24.76
N VAL A 116 4.38 6.18 24.89
CA VAL A 116 5.32 6.84 23.98
C VAL A 116 5.93 5.78 23.06
N ARG A 117 5.91 6.02 21.74
CA ARG A 117 6.48 5.10 20.74
C ARG A 117 7.23 5.85 19.65
N GLY A 118 8.29 5.25 19.14
CA GLY A 118 8.97 5.75 17.94
C GLY A 118 8.09 5.63 16.70
N LEU A 119 8.41 6.41 15.66
CA LEU A 119 7.67 6.37 14.39
C LEU A 119 7.81 5.02 13.67
N GLU A 120 8.98 4.38 13.72
CA GLU A 120 9.21 3.06 13.12
C GLU A 120 8.39 1.96 13.80
N GLU A 121 8.35 1.96 15.13
CA GLU A 121 7.57 1.00 15.90
C GLU A 121 6.08 1.17 15.59
N THR A 122 5.59 2.40 15.59
CA THR A 122 4.18 2.71 15.30
C THR A 122 3.81 2.26 13.87
N PHE A 123 4.68 2.48 12.88
CA PHE A 123 4.48 2.03 11.50
C PHE A 123 4.19 0.52 11.40
N ARG A 124 4.79 -0.31 12.26
CA ARG A 124 4.62 -1.77 12.22
C ARG A 124 3.30 -2.25 12.82
N ILE A 125 2.71 -1.49 13.74
CA ILE A 125 1.59 -1.95 14.57
C ILE A 125 0.32 -1.10 14.40
N ALA A 126 0.33 -0.08 13.55
CA ALA A 126 -0.79 0.83 13.42
C ALA A 126 -1.15 1.19 11.99
N THR A 127 -2.42 1.54 11.80
CA THR A 127 -2.94 2.21 10.60
C THR A 127 -3.48 3.59 10.99
N PHE A 128 -3.65 4.46 10.01
CA PHE A 128 -4.53 5.61 10.16
C PHE A 128 -5.97 5.15 10.36
N ALA A 129 -6.80 6.02 10.94
CA ALA A 129 -8.20 5.70 11.23
C ALA A 129 -9.06 5.51 9.96
N ASP A 130 -8.61 5.98 8.79
CA ASP A 130 -9.22 5.70 7.48
C ASP A 130 -8.79 4.36 6.85
N GLY A 131 -7.98 3.57 7.57
CA GLY A 131 -7.55 2.23 7.18
C GLY A 131 -6.27 2.19 6.35
N GLN A 132 -5.65 3.32 6.00
CA GLN A 132 -4.35 3.33 5.34
C GLN A 132 -3.22 2.99 6.33
N PRO A 133 -2.16 2.25 5.93
CA PRO A 133 -1.01 2.00 6.79
C PRO A 133 -0.39 3.29 7.34
N PHE A 134 0.05 3.27 8.60
CA PHE A 134 0.67 4.44 9.24
C PHE A 134 2.09 4.67 8.71
N GLY A 135 2.24 5.36 7.58
CA GLY A 135 3.53 5.59 6.95
C GLY A 135 3.41 6.34 5.64
N VAL A 136 4.54 6.47 4.93
CA VAL A 136 4.57 7.10 3.61
C VAL A 136 4.47 6.03 2.54
N LYS A 137 3.48 6.18 1.65
CA LYS A 137 3.36 5.35 0.45
C LYS A 137 4.55 5.58 -0.48
N ILE A 138 5.27 4.52 -0.81
CA ILE A 138 6.32 4.54 -1.82
C ILE A 138 5.62 4.45 -3.18
N LYS A 139 5.85 5.44 -4.05
CA LYS A 139 5.46 5.31 -5.45
C LYS A 139 6.44 4.35 -6.11
N GLU A 140 5.91 3.32 -6.77
CA GLU A 140 6.72 2.52 -7.68
C GLU A 140 7.25 3.43 -8.79
N GLY A 141 8.55 3.30 -9.06
CA GLY A 141 9.24 4.03 -10.14
C GLY A 141 8.94 3.48 -11.52
#